data_AF-A0A496Z1B4-F1
#
_entry.id   AF-A0A496Z1B4-F1
#
_cell.length_a   1.000
_cell.length_b   1.000
_cell.length_c   1.000
_cell.angle_alpha   90.00
_cell.angle_beta   90.00
_cell.angle_gamma   90.00
#
_symmetry.space_group_name_H-M   'P 1'
#
loop_
_entity.id
_entity.type
_entity.pdbx_description
1 polymer ?
#
loop_
_entity_poly.entity_id
_entity_poly.type
_entity_poly.pdbx_seq_one_letter_code
_entity_poly.pdbx_strand_id
1 'polypeptide(L)' 'MQRDETKRLMILVDHWIRHNRDHTSEYLRVAERLESEGLAEIATRIRKASEIVLRANERLSAAKDTLAQYQKGV' A
#
# COMPACT_ATOMS: atom_id res chain seq x y z
N MET A 1 19.58 8.70 18.47
CA MET A 1 18.52 7.74 18.84
C MET A 1 17.15 8.11 18.25
N GLN A 2 16.39 9.07 18.78
CA GLN A 2 15.01 9.34 18.29
C GLN A 2 14.95 9.85 16.84
N ARG A 3 15.90 10.69 16.41
CA ARG A 3 16.04 11.11 15.00
C ARG A 3 16.42 9.97 14.05
N ASP A 4 17.11 8.94 14.53
CA ASP A 4 17.48 7.78 13.71
C ASP A 4 16.31 6.82 13.55
N GLU A 5 15.51 6.66 14.61
CA GLU A 5 14.29 5.86 14.60
C GLU A 5 13.23 6.43 13.66
N THR A 6 12.99 7.75 13.70
CA THR A 6 12.05 8.41 12.77
C THR A 6 12.50 8.30 11.30
N LYS A 7 13.81 8.37 11.01
CA LYS A 7 14.34 8.12 9.66
C LYS A 7 14.14 6.66 9.22
N ARG A 8 14.37 5.70 10.11
CA ARG A 8 14.12 4.28 9.82
C ARG A 8 12.63 4.02 9.55
N LEU A 9 11.74 4.62 10.34
CA LEU A 9 10.30 4.51 10.14
C LEU A 9 9.87 5.11 8.78
N MET A 10 10.43 6.25 8.39
CA MET A 10 10.19 6.86 7.07
C MET A 10 10.51 5.89 5.92
N ILE A 11 11.69 5.25 5.97
CA ILE A 11 12.13 4.26 4.97
C ILE A 11 11.20 3.05 4.96
N LEU A 12 10.81 2.57 6.14
CA LEU A 12 9.95 1.39 6.27
C LEU A 12 8.54 1.63 5.71
N VAL A 13 7.95 2.79 6.00
CA VAL A 13 6.64 3.19 5.47
C VAL A 13 6.68 3.31 3.94
N ASP A 14 7.74 3.90 3.39
CA ASP A 14 7.93 3.97 1.93
C ASP A 14 8.07 2.58 1.29
N HIS A 15 8.79 1.67 1.95
CA HIS A 15 8.92 0.29 1.51
C HIS A 15 7.56 -0.42 1.48
N TRP A 16 6.76 -0.31 2.53
CA TRP A 16 5.42 -0.91 2.59
C TRP A 16 4.47 -0.36 1.52
N ILE A 17 4.47 0.96 1.29
CA ILE A 17 3.64 1.57 0.23
C ILE A 17 4.00 0.98 -1.13
N ARG A 18 5.30 0.88 -1.44
CA ARG A 18 5.78 0.30 -2.70
C ARG A 18 5.38 -1.17 -2.82
N HIS A 19 5.65 -1.96 -1.79
CA HIS A 19 5.36 -3.40 -1.77
C HIS A 19 3.86 -3.68 -1.96
N ASN A 20 3.01 -2.88 -1.31
CA ASN A 20 1.56 -2.95 -1.48
C ASN A 20 1.15 -2.66 -2.93
N ARG A 21 1.75 -1.65 -3.59
CA ARG A 21 1.49 -1.36 -5.01
C ARG A 21 1.89 -2.53 -5.92
N ASP A 22 3.05 -3.13 -5.67
CA ASP A 22 3.53 -4.29 -6.42
C ASP A 22 2.54 -5.47 -6.27
N HIS A 23 2.12 -5.78 -5.03
CA HIS A 23 1.10 -6.80 -4.79
C HIS A 23 -0.22 -6.50 -5.48
N THR A 24 -0.72 -5.27 -5.40
CA THR A 24 -1.99 -4.91 -6.06
C THR A 24 -1.91 -5.02 -7.58
N SER A 25 -0.75 -4.75 -8.18
CA SER A 25 -0.54 -4.92 -9.62
C SER A 25 -0.66 -6.39 -10.01
N GLU A 26 -0.08 -7.32 -9.23
CA GLU A 26 -0.27 -8.76 -9.44
C GLU A 26 -1.72 -9.19 -9.25
N TYR A 27 -2.40 -8.70 -8.21
CA TYR A 27 -3.79 -9.04 -7.94
C TYR A 27 -4.69 -8.64 -9.11
N LEU A 28 -4.47 -7.45 -9.67
CA LEU A 28 -5.24 -6.97 -10.82
C LEU A 28 -4.97 -7.80 -12.08
N ARG A 29 -3.72 -8.19 -12.34
CA ARG A 29 -3.38 -9.11 -13.45
C ARG A 29 -4.08 -10.46 -13.31
N VAL A 30 -4.07 -11.02 -12.11
CA VAL A 30 -4.75 -12.29 -11.83
C VAL A 30 -6.26 -12.14 -11.97
N ALA A 31 -6.85 -11.07 -11.46
CA ALA A 31 -8.27 -10.81 -11.59
C ALA A 31 -8.70 -10.67 -13.06
N GLU A 32 -7.93 -9.97 -13.89
CA GLU A 32 -8.18 -9.84 -15.32
C GLU A 32 -8.15 -11.20 -16.03
N ARG A 33 -7.15 -12.04 -15.74
CA ARG A 33 -7.10 -13.41 -16.27
C ARG A 33 -8.32 -14.23 -15.85
N LEU A 34 -8.67 -14.22 -14.57
CA LEU A 34 -9.81 -14.98 -14.04
C LEU A 34 -11.15 -14.53 -14.64
N GLU A 35 -11.31 -13.24 -14.89
CA GLU A 35 -12.48 -12.68 -15.56
C GLU A 35 -12.60 -13.22 -16.99
N SER A 36 -11.49 -13.29 -17.74
CA SER A 36 -11.46 -13.90 -19.08
C SER A 36 -11.75 -15.40 -19.10
N GLU A 37 -11.51 -16.10 -17.97
CA GLU A 37 -11.78 -17.53 -17.78
C GLU A 37 -13.22 -17.80 -17.27
N GLY A 38 -14.07 -16.77 -17.16
CA GLY A 38 -15.45 -16.89 -16.69
C GLY A 38 -15.59 -16.94 -15.15
N LEU A 39 -14.52 -16.70 -14.41
CA LEU A 39 -14.47 -16.69 -12.94
C LEU A 39 -14.67 -15.28 -12.36
N ALA A 40 -15.66 -14.55 -12.90
CA ALA A 40 -15.89 -13.12 -12.61
C ALA A 40 -16.10 -12.81 -11.12
N GLU A 41 -16.74 -13.72 -10.37
CA GLU A 41 -16.98 -13.53 -8.94
C GLU A 41 -15.69 -13.58 -8.12
N ILE A 42 -14.74 -14.45 -8.49
CA ILE A 42 -13.42 -14.53 -7.87
C ILE A 42 -12.59 -13.30 -8.23
N ALA A 43 -12.59 -12.92 -9.51
CA ALA A 43 -11.93 -11.69 -9.98
C ALA A 43 -12.41 -10.46 -9.20
N THR A 44 -13.72 -10.34 -8.97
CA THR A 44 -14.32 -9.25 -8.21
C THR A 44 -13.81 -9.19 -6.76
N ARG A 45 -13.70 -10.34 -6.09
CA ARG A 45 -13.17 -10.41 -4.72
C ARG A 45 -11.69 -10.00 -4.65
N ILE A 46 -10.89 -10.42 -5.63
CA ILE A 46 -9.47 -10.05 -5.72
C ILE A 46 -9.30 -8.55 -5.98
N ARG A 47 -10.13 -7.96 -6.87
CA ARG A 47 -10.16 -6.50 -7.08
C ARG A 47 -10.50 -5.76 -5.79
N LYS A 48 -11.48 -6.24 -5.01
CA LYS A 48 -11.81 -5.68 -3.69
C LYS A 48 -10.64 -5.76 -2.70
N ALA A 49 -9.90 -6.88 -2.68
CA ALA A 49 -8.71 -7.00 -1.84
C ALA A 49 -7.64 -5.95 -2.24
N SER A 50 -7.43 -5.75 -3.54
CA SER A 50 -6.56 -4.70 -4.07
C SER A 50 -7.00 -3.30 -3.62
N GLU A 51 -8.31 -2.99 -3.70
CA GLU A 51 -8.85 -1.70 -3.22
C GLU A 51 -8.53 -1.45 -1.74
N ILE A 52 -8.67 -2.47 -0.88
CA ILE A 52 -8.39 -2.37 0.56
C ILE A 52 -6.90 -2.10 0.81
N VAL A 53 -6.02 -2.82 0.11
CA VAL A 53 -4.56 -2.63 0.22
C VAL A 53 -4.15 -1.23 -0.24
N LEU A 54 -4.76 -0.70 -1.30
CA LEU A 54 -4.49 0.67 -1.74
C LEU A 54 -4.99 1.72 -0.74
N ARG A 55 -6.12 1.50 -0.06
CA ARG A 55 -6.55 2.36 1.05
C ARG A 55 -5.59 2.31 2.24
N ALA A 56 -4.94 1.17 2.50
CA ALA A 56 -3.88 1.11 3.50
C ALA A 56 -2.72 2.04 3.13
N ASN A 57 -2.37 2.16 1.83
CA ASN A 57 -1.34 3.10 1.36
C ASN A 57 -1.71 4.56 1.60
N GLU A 58 -2.99 4.94 1.53
CA GLU A 58 -3.44 6.30 1.88
C GLU A 58 -3.15 6.61 3.36
N ARG A 59 -3.43 5.66 4.25
CA ARG A 59 -3.15 5.78 5.69
C ARG A 59 -1.66 5.84 5.97
N LEU A 60 -0.86 5.01 5.28
CA LEU A 60 0.60 5.03 5.38
C LEU A 60 1.18 6.35 4.89
N SER A 61 0.65 6.91 3.80
CA SER A 61 1.07 8.23 3.27
C SER A 61 0.76 9.34 4.28
N ALA A 62 -0.44 9.34 4.88
CA ALA A 62 -0.78 10.31 5.91
C ALA A 62 0.10 10.19 7.17
N ALA A 63 0.47 8.96 7.56
CA ALA A 63 1.44 8.74 8.64
C ALA A 63 2.82 9.32 8.29
N LYS A 64 3.26 9.16 7.03
CA LYS A 64 4.49 9.75 6.52
C LYS A 64 4.48 11.29 6.60
N ASP A 65 3.37 11.90 6.19
CA ASP A 65 3.20 13.35 6.24
C ASP A 65 3.24 13.87 7.67
N THR A 66 2.57 13.18 8.59
CA THR A 66 2.57 13.50 10.03
C THR A 66 3.99 13.39 10.61
N LEU A 67 4.73 12.34 10.25
CA LEU A 67 6.11 12.14 10.69
C LEU A 67 7.04 13.25 10.16
N ALA A 68 6.86 13.68 8.90
CA ALA A 68 7.63 14.77 8.32
C ALA A 68 7.34 16.12 9.01
N GLN A 69 6.09 16.38 9.42
CA GLN A 69 5.74 17.56 10.20
C GLN A 69 6.39 17.54 11.59
N TYR A 70 6.36 16.39 12.28
CA TYR A 70 7.03 16.21 13.57
C TYR A 70 8.53 16.51 13.48
N GLN A 71 9.20 16.12 12.40
CA GLN A 71 10.62 16.40 12.19
C GLN A 71 10.94 17.89 11.91
N LYS A 72 9.96 18.68 11.43
CA LYS A 72 10.12 20.12 11.14
C LYS A 72 9.85 21.01 12.36
N GLY A 73 9.02 20.55 13.30
CA GLY A 73 8.66 21.26 14.53
C GLY A 73 9.60 21.02 15.72
N VAL A 74 10.71 20.29 15.51
CA VAL A 74 11.73 19.93 16.53
C VAL A 74 13.11 20.44 16.13
#